data_AF-A0A3G6NHM7-F1
#
_entry.id   AF-A0A3G6NHM7-F1
#
_cell.length_a   1.000
_cell.length_b   1.000
_cell.length_c   1.000
_cell.angle_alpha   90.00
_cell.angle_beta   90.00
_cell.angle_gamma   90.00
#
_symmetry.space_group_name_H-M   'P 1'
#
loop_
_entity.id
_entity.type
_entity.pdbx_description
1 polymer ?
#
loop_
_entity_poly.entity_id
_entity_poly.type
_entity_poly.pdbx_seq_one_letter_code
_entity_poly.pdbx_strand_id
1 'polypeptide(L)' 'MITKKVTIKLDERGTIQQIREIESEDELYAFSRKLRMYFEAGFIIISHDVREAMNDKLDKIYRNFQ' A
#
# COMPACT_ATOMS: atom_id res chain seq x y z
N MET A 1 29.19 12.05 8.33
CA MET A 1 28.47 10.78 8.60
C MET A 1 27.90 10.27 7.30
N ILE A 2 28.23 9.04 6.88
CA ILE A 2 27.57 8.41 5.73
C ILE A 2 26.35 7.67 6.28
N THR A 3 25.17 8.25 6.13
CA THR A 3 23.92 7.58 6.48
C THR A 3 23.67 6.50 5.43
N LYS A 4 24.00 5.24 5.76
CA LYS A 4 23.67 4.09 4.89
C LYS A 4 22.15 3.92 4.91
N LYS A 5 21.52 4.23 3.78
CA LYS A 5 20.09 4.05 3.58
C LYS A 5 19.81 2.55 3.36
N VAL A 6 19.16 1.92 4.32
CA VAL A 6 18.72 0.51 4.21
C VAL A 6 17.32 0.51 3.59
N THR A 7 17.19 -0.12 2.42
CA THR A 7 15.89 -0.33 1.77
C THR A 7 15.34 -1.70 2.18
N ILE A 8 14.12 -1.73 2.71
CA ILE A 8 13.46 -2.92 3.24
C ILE A 8 12.38 -3.38 2.26
N LYS A 9 12.20 -4.69 2.08
CA LYS A 9 11.02 -5.20 1.35
C LYS A 9 9.83 -5.21 2.29
N LEU A 10 8.68 -4.69 1.85
CA LEU A 10 7.44 -4.82 2.61
C LEU A 10 7.12 -6.29 2.87
N ASP A 11 6.55 -6.59 4.04
CA ASP A 11 5.85 -7.85 4.23
C ASP A 11 4.59 -7.85 3.38
N GLU A 12 4.65 -8.51 2.23
CA GLU A 12 3.58 -8.56 1.25
C GLU A 12 2.29 -9.15 1.86
N ARG A 13 2.42 -10.21 2.69
CA ARG A 13 1.26 -10.89 3.26
C ARG A 13 0.52 -9.99 4.26
N GLY A 14 1.25 -9.41 5.20
CA GLY A 14 0.67 -8.48 6.17
C GLY A 14 0.10 -7.22 5.51
N THR A 15 0.80 -6.68 4.51
CA THR A 15 0.33 -5.48 3.78
C THR A 15 -0.95 -5.77 2.99
N ILE A 16 -1.03 -6.90 2.29
CA ILE A 16 -2.24 -7.31 1.56
C ILE A 16 -3.40 -7.54 2.53
N GLN A 17 -3.15 -8.12 3.71
CA GLN A 17 -4.18 -8.27 4.73
C GLN A 17 -4.73 -6.91 5.19
N GLN A 18 -3.85 -5.94 5.49
CA GLN A 18 -4.27 -4.59 5.84
C GLN A 18 -5.13 -3.94 4.75
N ILE A 19 -4.74 -4.09 3.47
CA ILE A 19 -5.51 -3.56 2.34
C ILE A 19 -6.92 -4.17 2.29
N ARG A 20 -7.06 -5.46 2.60
CA ARG A 20 -8.36 -6.14 2.59
C ARG A 20 -9.30 -5.62 3.68
N GLU A 21 -8.76 -5.20 4.81
CA GLU A 21 -9.49 -4.71 5.99
C GLU A 21 -9.98 -3.24 5.85
N ILE A 22 -9.43 -2.46 4.91
CA ILE A 22 -9.88 -1.08 4.64
C ILE A 22 -11.36 -1.07 4.21
N GLU A 23 -12.19 -0.11 4.59
CA GLU A 23 -13.63 -0.15 4.23
C GLU A 23 -14.05 0.98 3.29
N SER A 24 -13.27 2.06 3.23
CA SER A 24 -13.60 3.26 2.45
C SER A 24 -12.50 3.68 1.48
N GLU A 25 -12.89 4.46 0.47
CA GLU A 25 -11.96 5.05 -0.51
C GLU A 25 -10.96 5.99 0.18
N ASP A 26 -11.42 6.80 1.14
CA ASP A 26 -10.59 7.74 1.88
C ASP A 26 -9.48 7.04 2.67
N GLU A 27 -9.80 5.93 3.34
CA GLU A 27 -8.82 5.10 4.05
C GLU A 27 -7.82 4.46 3.09
N LEU A 28 -8.30 3.95 1.95
CA LEU A 28 -7.45 3.35 0.92
C LEU A 28 -6.49 4.39 0.33
N TYR A 29 -6.98 5.61 0.10
CA TYR A 29 -6.19 6.73 -0.37
C TYR A 29 -5.14 7.15 0.66
N ALA A 30 -5.51 7.30 1.93
CA ALA A 30 -4.59 7.62 3.01
C ALA A 30 -3.48 6.57 3.16
N PHE A 31 -3.83 5.29 3.06
CA PHE A 31 -2.87 4.18 3.08
C PHE A 31 -1.91 4.24 1.87
N SER A 32 -2.44 4.48 0.66
CA SER A 32 -1.63 4.61 -0.56
C SER A 32 -0.62 5.75 -0.47
N ARG A 33 -1.02 6.89 0.11
CA ARG A 33 -0.16 8.06 0.35
C ARG A 33 1.00 7.72 1.26
N LYS A 34 0.74 6.98 2.35
CA LYS A 34 1.77 6.53 3.29
C LYS A 34 2.78 5.60 2.62
N LEU A 35 2.33 4.61 1.84
CA LEU A 35 3.22 3.73 1.09
C LEU A 35 4.07 4.50 0.08
N ARG A 36 3.45 5.42 -0.66
CA ARG A 36 4.15 6.27 -1.63
C ARG A 36 5.25 7.10 -0.97
N MET A 37 4.98 7.71 0.18
CA MET A 37 6.00 8.47 0.93
C MET A 37 7.21 7.60 1.29
N TYR A 38 6.99 6.38 1.81
CA TYR A 38 8.09 5.48 2.14
C TYR A 38 8.86 5.01 0.91
N PHE A 39 8.17 4.78 -0.21
CA PHE A 39 8.78 4.37 -1.46
C PHE A 39 9.63 5.48 -2.07
N GLU A 40 9.09 6.70 -2.19
CA GLU A 40 9.83 7.88 -2.69
C GLU A 40 11.02 8.23 -1.80
N ALA A 41 10.84 8.08 -0.49
CA ALA A 41 11.93 8.19 0.46
C ALA A 41 12.87 6.97 0.45
N GLY A 42 12.71 6.00 -0.46
CA GLY A 42 13.61 4.85 -0.69
C GLY A 42 13.72 3.87 0.48
N PHE A 43 12.77 3.89 1.41
CA PHE A 43 12.74 3.00 2.57
C PHE A 43 12.16 1.64 2.23
N ILE A 44 11.25 1.58 1.26
CA ILE A 44 10.56 0.35 0.88
C ILE A 44 10.59 0.08 -0.62
N ILE A 45 10.39 -1.19 -0.98
CA ILE A 45 10.02 -1.62 -2.33
C ILE A 45 8.59 -2.13 -2.27
N ILE A 46 7.73 -1.60 -3.14
CA ILE A 46 6.35 -2.04 -3.29
C ILE A 46 6.30 -3.10 -4.40
N SER A 47 5.85 -4.30 -4.07
CA SER A 47 5.71 -5.40 -5.02
C SER A 47 4.48 -5.27 -5.91
N HIS A 48 4.40 -6.11 -6.94
CA HIS A 48 3.26 -6.17 -7.85
C HIS A 48 1.96 -6.54 -7.12
N ASP A 49 2.02 -7.59 -6.29
CA ASP A 49 0.86 -8.14 -5.57
C ASP A 49 0.21 -7.11 -4.63
N VAL A 50 1.02 -6.25 -3.99
CA VAL A 50 0.51 -5.15 -3.16
C VAL A 50 -0.26 -4.13 -4.02
N ARG A 51 0.20 -3.85 -5.24
CA ARG A 51 -0.50 -2.94 -6.17
C ARG A 51 -1.80 -3.56 -6.67
N GLU A 52 -1.79 -4.85 -7.02
CA GLU A 52 -3.01 -5.56 -7.41
C GLU A 52 -4.04 -5.57 -6.27
N ALA A 53 -3.62 -5.85 -5.04
CA ALA A 53 -4.52 -5.82 -3.89
C ALA A 53 -5.16 -4.44 -3.67
N MET A 54 -4.42 -3.35 -3.89
CA MET A 54 -4.96 -1.99 -3.83
C MET A 54 -6.03 -1.76 -4.90
N ASN A 55 -5.76 -2.15 -6.15
CA ASN A 55 -6.71 -2.00 -7.26
C ASN A 55 -7.97 -2.83 -7.05
N ASP A 56 -7.82 -4.10 -6.65
CA ASP A 56 -8.93 -4.99 -6.32
C ASP A 56 -9.79 -4.41 -5.20
N LYS A 57 -9.15 -3.78 -4.21
CA LYS A 57 -9.88 -3.17 -3.11
C LYS A 57 -10.65 -1.94 -3.55
N LEU A 58 -10.05 -1.09 -4.37
CA LEU A 58 -10.70 0.08 -4.94
C LEU A 58 -11.92 -0.32 -5.79
N ASP A 59 -11.79 -1.35 -6.63
CA ASP A 59 -12.90 -1.88 -7.43
C ASP A 59 -14.05 -2.39 -6.53
N LYS A 60 -13.73 -3.14 -5.47
CA LYS A 60 -14.73 -3.60 -4.49
C LYS A 60 -15.45 -2.46 -3.79
N ILE A 61 -14.71 -1.41 -3.39
CA ILE A 61 -15.29 -0.22 -2.76
C ILE A 61 -16.31 0.40 -3.72
N TYR A 62 -15.94 0.64 -4.99
CA TYR A 62 -16.85 1.26 -5.96
C TYR A 62 -18.04 0.38 -6.35
N ARG A 63 -17.88 -0.94 -6.44
CA ARG A 63 -19.01 -1.85 -6.69
C ARG A 63 -20.05 -1.83 -5.57
N ASN A 64 -19.63 -1.61 -4.33
CA ASN A 64 -20.56 -1.49 -3.19
C ASN A 64 -21.38 -0.19 -3.23
N PHE A 65 -20.99 0.79 -4.05
CA PHE A 65 -21.73 2.04 -4.25
C PHE A 65 -22.67 2.03 -5.47
N GLN A 66 -22.71 0.93 -6.24
CA GLN A 66 -23.64 0.71 -7.36
C GLN A 66 -24.87 -0.09 -6.93
#